data_AF-X1G173-F1
#
_entry.id   AF-X1G173-F1
#
_cell.length_a   1.000
_cell.length_b   1.000
_cell.length_c   1.000
_cell.angle_alpha   90.00
_cell.angle_beta   90.00
_cell.angle_gamma   90.00
#
_symmetry.space_group_name_H-M   'P 1'
#
loop_
_entity.id
_entity.type
_entity.pdbx_description
1 polymer ?
#
loop_
_entity_poly.entity_id
_entity_poly.type
_entity_poly.pdbx_seq_one_letter_code
_entity_poly.pdbx_strand_id
1 'polypeptide(L)'
;MSKKDALRAITSGITLFEDELNAQGVDIVGTGEMGIGNTTPSSAIVACFTGAKVKHVTGQGTGISQSGLQNKIKVIERALKINNPDPGDPLDVLSKVGGYEIGGLVGCILAAARHQVPVVIDGFISTASALIAVNLAPLIKDYIFAAHKSKEKGHQIALDYLNQSPLLDLDMRLGEGTGAALGINLLDLSLKLLTQMATFQEAGVATEKESE
;
A
#
# COMPACT_ATOMS: atom_id res chain seq x y z
N MET A 1 7.29 -11.97 -15.11
CA MET A 1 8.13 -13.00 -14.44
C MET A 1 7.38 -14.33 -14.42
N SER A 2 8.02 -15.48 -14.17
CA SER A 2 7.25 -16.72 -14.00
C SER A 2 6.46 -16.71 -12.68
N LYS A 3 5.41 -17.53 -12.55
CA LYS A 3 4.72 -17.70 -11.24
C LYS A 3 5.67 -18.16 -10.13
N LYS A 4 6.67 -18.99 -10.47
CA LYS A 4 7.73 -19.40 -9.53
C LYS A 4 8.56 -18.20 -9.06
N ASP A 5 8.87 -17.27 -9.94
CA ASP A 5 9.62 -16.06 -9.59
C ASP A 5 8.80 -15.09 -8.75
N ALA A 6 7.51 -14.95 -9.07
CA ALA A 6 6.58 -14.15 -8.27
C ALA A 6 6.44 -14.72 -6.85
N LEU A 7 6.31 -16.04 -6.72
CA LEU A 7 6.30 -16.70 -5.42
C LEU A 7 7.62 -16.48 -4.68
N ARG A 8 8.77 -16.60 -5.36
CA ARG A 8 10.07 -16.30 -4.75
C ARG A 8 10.16 -14.85 -4.25
N ALA A 9 9.66 -13.88 -5.01
CA ALA A 9 9.65 -12.48 -4.58
C ALA A 9 8.82 -12.29 -3.30
N ILE A 10 7.62 -12.89 -3.25
CA ILE A 10 6.77 -12.89 -2.05
C ILE A 10 7.50 -13.57 -0.88
N THR A 11 8.06 -14.76 -1.09
CA THR A 11 8.79 -15.47 -0.04
C THR A 11 9.98 -14.66 0.48
N SER A 12 10.71 -13.95 -0.38
CA SER A 12 11.79 -13.06 0.05
C SER A 12 11.31 -11.94 0.96
N GLY A 13 10.15 -11.33 0.68
CA GLY A 13 9.54 -10.34 1.57
C GLY A 13 9.08 -10.92 2.91
N ILE A 14 8.52 -12.13 2.89
CA ILE A 14 8.13 -12.86 4.11
C ILE A 14 9.35 -13.12 4.99
N THR A 15 10.40 -13.71 4.41
CA THR A 15 11.64 -14.02 5.13
C THR A 15 12.28 -12.75 5.69
N LEU A 16 12.35 -11.67 4.90
CA LEU A 16 12.90 -10.40 5.38
C LEU A 16 12.16 -9.88 6.62
N PHE A 17 10.82 -9.87 6.60
CA PHE A 17 10.04 -9.42 7.75
C PHE A 17 10.23 -10.32 8.98
N GLU A 18 10.22 -11.64 8.77
CA GLU A 18 10.37 -12.61 9.86
C GLU A 18 11.76 -12.58 10.50
N ASP A 19 12.81 -12.37 9.71
CA ASP A 19 14.17 -12.22 10.21
C ASP A 19 14.29 -10.98 11.11
N GLU A 20 13.71 -9.84 10.69
CA GLU A 20 13.68 -8.61 11.49
C GLU A 20 12.84 -8.78 12.78
N LEU A 21 11.67 -9.41 12.68
CA LEU A 21 10.81 -9.71 13.82
C LEU A 21 11.55 -10.57 14.86
N ASN A 22 12.26 -11.61 14.42
CA ASN A 22 13.00 -12.51 15.30
C ASN A 22 14.25 -11.86 15.91
N ALA A 23 14.90 -10.95 15.18
CA ALA A 23 16.13 -10.32 15.63
C ALA A 23 15.90 -9.23 16.69
N GLN A 24 14.85 -8.42 16.52
CA GLN A 24 14.65 -7.22 17.35
C GLN A 24 13.20 -6.96 17.78
N GLY A 25 12.23 -7.73 17.28
CA GLY A 25 10.81 -7.42 17.42
C GLY A 25 10.37 -6.29 16.48
N VAL A 26 9.10 -6.28 16.10
CA VAL A 26 8.53 -5.25 15.23
C VAL A 26 7.09 -4.97 15.70
N ASP A 27 6.85 -3.77 16.22
CA ASP A 27 5.51 -3.34 16.67
C ASP A 27 4.67 -2.76 15.52
N ILE A 28 5.34 -2.22 14.49
CA ILE A 28 4.71 -1.59 13.32
C ILE A 28 5.68 -1.61 12.14
N VAL A 29 5.17 -1.77 10.92
CA VAL A 29 5.99 -1.75 9.70
C VAL A 29 5.48 -0.72 8.70
N GLY A 30 6.41 0.01 8.08
CA GLY A 30 6.13 0.87 6.92
C GLY A 30 6.63 0.22 5.65
N THR A 31 5.86 0.27 4.57
CA THR A 31 6.30 -0.27 3.27
C THR A 31 6.88 0.84 2.40
N GLY A 32 8.03 0.57 1.77
CA GLY A 32 8.67 1.46 0.80
C GLY A 32 9.23 0.68 -0.38
N GLU A 33 9.44 1.37 -1.49
CA GLU A 33 9.94 0.76 -2.72
C GLU A 33 10.91 1.69 -3.42
N MET A 34 11.73 1.12 -4.30
CA MET A 34 12.54 1.88 -5.23
C MET A 34 12.66 1.09 -6.53
N GLY A 35 12.16 1.66 -7.64
CA GLY A 35 12.21 1.01 -8.94
C GLY A 35 11.89 1.97 -10.09
N ILE A 36 12.86 2.19 -10.99
CA ILE A 36 12.63 3.05 -12.15
C ILE A 36 11.54 2.43 -13.06
N GLY A 37 10.44 3.17 -13.23
CA GLY A 37 9.35 2.80 -14.13
C GLY A 37 8.22 1.97 -13.49
N ASN A 38 8.32 1.63 -12.20
CA ASN A 38 7.37 0.76 -11.50
C ASN A 38 5.96 1.33 -11.31
N THR A 39 5.74 2.64 -11.47
CA THR A 39 4.39 3.20 -11.59
C THR A 39 3.60 2.62 -12.78
N THR A 40 4.29 2.05 -13.78
CA THR A 40 3.68 1.36 -14.92
C THR A 40 3.04 0.01 -14.51
N PRO A 41 3.78 -0.97 -13.94
CA PRO A 41 3.17 -2.18 -13.41
C PRO A 41 2.15 -1.90 -12.31
N SER A 42 2.36 -0.92 -11.42
CA SER A 42 1.34 -0.54 -10.42
C SER A 42 0.03 -0.09 -11.05
N SER A 43 0.08 0.71 -12.13
CA SER A 43 -1.12 1.12 -12.88
C SER A 43 -1.81 -0.09 -13.53
N ALA A 44 -1.05 -1.06 -14.03
CA ALA A 44 -1.60 -2.29 -14.61
C ALA A 44 -2.30 -3.15 -13.55
N ILE A 45 -1.69 -3.32 -12.38
CA ILE A 45 -2.26 -4.05 -11.24
C ILE A 45 -3.57 -3.40 -10.78
N VAL A 46 -3.57 -2.09 -10.58
CA VAL A 46 -4.78 -1.36 -10.14
C VAL A 46 -5.87 -1.46 -11.20
N ALA A 47 -5.56 -1.29 -12.48
CA ALA A 47 -6.55 -1.47 -13.57
C ALA A 47 -7.14 -2.89 -13.56
N CYS A 48 -6.31 -3.91 -13.35
CA CYS A 48 -6.72 -5.31 -13.36
C CYS A 48 -7.71 -5.63 -12.24
N PHE A 49 -7.40 -5.28 -10.98
CA PHE A 49 -8.28 -5.58 -9.85
C PHE A 49 -9.53 -4.70 -9.81
N THR A 50 -9.40 -3.41 -10.11
CA THR A 50 -10.52 -2.46 -9.96
C THR A 50 -11.44 -2.40 -11.19
N GLY A 51 -11.01 -2.96 -12.33
CA GLY A 51 -11.70 -2.80 -13.61
C GLY A 51 -11.66 -1.37 -14.18
N ALA A 52 -10.95 -0.44 -13.53
CA ALA A 52 -10.84 0.93 -13.99
C ALA A 52 -10.10 1.02 -15.32
N LYS A 53 -10.51 1.97 -16.18
CA LYS A 53 -9.80 2.21 -17.45
C LYS A 53 -8.37 2.66 -17.15
N VAL A 54 -7.40 2.15 -17.90
CA VAL A 54 -5.96 2.44 -17.75
C VAL A 54 -5.67 3.95 -17.65
N LYS A 55 -6.32 4.76 -18.48
CA LYS A 55 -6.18 6.24 -18.46
C LYS A 55 -6.57 6.92 -17.13
N HIS A 56 -7.36 6.25 -16.29
CA HIS A 56 -7.80 6.77 -14.99
C HIS A 56 -6.84 6.39 -13.86
N VAL A 57 -6.09 5.29 -14.02
CA VAL A 57 -5.12 4.84 -13.02
C VAL A 57 -3.68 5.21 -13.34
N THR A 58 -3.42 5.69 -14.56
CA THR A 58 -2.06 6.05 -15.02
C THR A 58 -1.78 7.53 -14.78
N GLY A 59 -0.79 7.81 -13.92
CA GLY A 59 -0.22 9.13 -13.66
C GLY A 59 1.10 9.39 -14.40
N GLN A 60 1.60 10.63 -14.26
CA GLN A 60 2.89 11.05 -14.82
C GLN A 60 4.10 10.44 -14.09
N GLY A 61 3.93 9.84 -12.90
CA GLY A 61 5.04 9.34 -12.10
C GLY A 61 6.07 10.43 -11.83
N THR A 62 7.31 10.19 -12.28
CA THR A 62 8.47 11.10 -12.14
C THR A 62 8.41 12.37 -13.01
N GLY A 63 7.24 12.71 -13.58
CA GLY A 63 7.03 13.96 -14.31
C GLY A 63 7.21 13.84 -15.83
N ILE A 64 6.83 12.69 -16.42
CA ILE A 64 6.88 12.51 -17.88
C ILE A 64 5.99 13.51 -18.63
N SER A 65 6.37 13.82 -19.87
CA SER A 65 5.60 14.69 -20.77
C SER A 65 4.21 14.11 -21.08
N GLN A 66 3.32 14.94 -21.63
CA GLN A 66 1.99 14.47 -22.05
C GLN A 66 2.06 13.38 -23.11
N SER A 67 2.98 13.46 -24.06
CA SER A 67 3.22 12.38 -25.05
C SER A 67 3.76 11.12 -24.37
N GLY A 68 4.64 11.26 -23.38
CA GLY A 68 5.12 10.17 -22.53
C GLY A 68 3.98 9.47 -21.79
N LEU A 69 3.04 10.23 -21.22
CA LEU A 69 1.85 9.69 -20.56
C LEU A 69 0.96 8.90 -21.52
N GLN A 70 0.70 9.42 -22.73
CA GLN A 70 -0.08 8.69 -23.74
C GLN A 70 0.62 7.40 -24.16
N ASN A 71 1.94 7.41 -24.28
CA ASN A 71 2.70 6.20 -24.56
C ASN A 71 2.62 5.20 -23.40
N LYS A 72 2.77 5.66 -22.15
CA LYS A 72 2.65 4.83 -20.94
C LYS A 72 1.28 4.13 -20.87
N ILE A 73 0.20 4.85 -21.15
CA ILE A 73 -1.17 4.28 -21.22
C ILE A 73 -1.23 3.16 -22.26
N LYS A 74 -0.74 3.40 -23.49
CA LYS A 74 -0.73 2.38 -24.56
C LYS A 74 0.09 1.15 -24.18
N VAL A 75 1.23 1.34 -23.52
CA VAL A 75 2.09 0.24 -23.04
C VAL A 75 1.35 -0.61 -22.01
N ILE A 76 0.65 0.00 -21.05
CA ILE A 76 -0.12 -0.71 -20.04
C ILE A 76 -1.30 -1.47 -20.68
N GLU A 77 -2.05 -0.83 -21.57
CA GLU A 77 -3.15 -1.48 -22.30
C GLU A 77 -2.65 -2.69 -23.10
N ARG A 78 -1.49 -2.55 -23.76
CA ARG A 78 -0.85 -3.65 -24.47
C ARG A 78 -0.42 -4.77 -23.52
N ALA A 79 0.16 -4.43 -22.38
CA ALA A 79 0.62 -5.41 -21.39
C ALA A 79 -0.56 -6.21 -20.82
N LEU A 80 -1.67 -5.55 -20.47
CA LEU A 80 -2.90 -6.21 -20.02
C LEU A 80 -3.48 -7.11 -21.11
N LYS A 81 -3.54 -6.64 -22.36
CA LYS A 81 -4.07 -7.41 -23.50
C LYS A 81 -3.24 -8.67 -23.81
N ILE A 82 -1.91 -8.53 -23.86
CA ILE A 82 -1.03 -9.65 -24.24
C ILE A 82 -0.98 -10.69 -23.13
N ASN A 83 -0.85 -10.26 -21.87
CA ASN A 83 -0.68 -11.19 -20.77
C ASN A 83 -2.01 -11.75 -20.25
N ASN A 84 -3.11 -11.00 -20.42
CA ASN A 84 -4.45 -11.36 -19.95
C ASN A 84 -4.42 -11.88 -18.50
N PRO A 85 -4.01 -11.05 -17.51
CA PRO A 85 -3.95 -11.46 -16.12
C PRO A 85 -5.35 -11.73 -15.57
N ASP A 86 -5.50 -12.80 -14.81
CA ASP A 86 -6.75 -13.15 -14.14
C ASP A 86 -6.85 -12.42 -12.79
N PRO A 87 -7.80 -11.48 -12.58
CA PRO A 87 -7.97 -10.81 -11.30
C PRO A 87 -8.41 -11.75 -10.16
N GLY A 88 -8.93 -12.95 -10.48
CA GLY A 88 -9.22 -14.00 -9.50
C GLY A 88 -7.99 -14.79 -9.04
N ASP A 89 -6.84 -14.63 -9.70
CA ASP A 89 -5.56 -15.23 -9.32
C ASP A 89 -4.51 -14.12 -9.10
N PRO A 90 -4.38 -13.58 -7.88
CA PRO A 90 -3.47 -12.47 -7.60
C PRO A 90 -2.00 -12.79 -7.89
N LEU A 91 -1.60 -14.06 -7.81
CA LEU A 91 -0.26 -14.51 -8.17
C LEU A 91 -0.05 -14.45 -9.69
N ASP A 92 -1.10 -14.77 -10.48
CA ASP A 92 -1.11 -14.56 -11.93
C ASP A 92 -0.93 -13.07 -12.27
N VAL A 93 -1.70 -12.17 -11.63
CA VAL A 93 -1.56 -10.72 -11.80
C VAL A 93 -0.14 -10.25 -11.52
N LEU A 94 0.42 -10.59 -10.37
CA LEU A 94 1.81 -10.24 -10.00
C LEU A 94 2.82 -10.77 -11.03
N SER A 95 2.67 -12.04 -11.43
CA SER A 95 3.61 -12.68 -12.34
C SER A 95 3.60 -12.06 -13.74
N LYS A 96 2.43 -11.66 -14.24
CA LYS A 96 2.23 -11.18 -15.61
C LYS A 96 2.48 -9.69 -15.78
N VAL A 97 2.04 -8.87 -14.83
CA VAL A 97 2.04 -7.40 -14.98
C VAL A 97 2.61 -6.66 -13.76
N GLY A 98 3.15 -7.37 -12.77
CA GLY A 98 3.80 -6.77 -11.60
C GLY A 98 5.33 -6.63 -11.72
N GLY A 99 5.96 -6.41 -10.57
CA GLY A 99 7.41 -6.21 -10.41
C GLY A 99 7.95 -7.00 -9.20
N TYR A 100 9.27 -7.17 -9.13
CA TYR A 100 9.90 -7.94 -8.04
C TYR A 100 9.79 -7.21 -6.70
N GLU A 101 9.96 -5.89 -6.73
CA GLU A 101 9.79 -4.98 -5.61
C GLU A 101 8.35 -5.02 -5.07
N ILE A 102 7.35 -5.08 -5.97
CA ILE A 102 5.95 -5.23 -5.60
C ILE A 102 5.73 -6.59 -4.93
N GLY A 103 6.29 -7.67 -5.49
CA GLY A 103 6.21 -9.00 -4.90
C GLY A 103 6.86 -9.08 -3.51
N GLY A 104 8.02 -8.43 -3.33
CA GLY A 104 8.66 -8.31 -2.02
C GLY A 104 7.78 -7.60 -1.01
N LEU A 105 7.18 -6.47 -1.38
CA LEU A 105 6.24 -5.76 -0.51
C LEU A 105 4.99 -6.59 -0.17
N VAL A 106 4.43 -7.33 -1.12
CA VAL A 106 3.34 -8.28 -0.85
C VAL A 106 3.74 -9.26 0.26
N GLY A 107 4.95 -9.80 0.18
CA GLY A 107 5.50 -10.69 1.21
C GLY A 107 5.56 -10.06 2.59
N CYS A 108 6.12 -8.84 2.69
CA CYS A 108 6.20 -8.10 3.95
C CYS A 108 4.81 -7.84 4.55
N ILE A 109 3.84 -7.42 3.73
CA ILE A 109 2.47 -7.13 4.16
C ILE A 109 1.79 -8.40 4.71
N LEU A 110 1.92 -9.51 3.99
CA LEU A 110 1.34 -10.80 4.42
C LEU A 110 1.96 -11.30 5.73
N ALA A 111 3.28 -11.22 5.86
CA ALA A 111 3.98 -11.67 7.07
C ALA A 111 3.63 -10.80 8.28
N ALA A 112 3.58 -9.48 8.11
CA ALA A 112 3.19 -8.55 9.17
C ALA A 112 1.77 -8.84 9.67
N ALA A 113 0.79 -8.95 8.75
CA ALA A 113 -0.59 -9.26 9.12
C ALA A 113 -0.72 -10.63 9.80
N ARG A 114 0.05 -11.65 9.36
CA ARG A 114 0.10 -12.98 9.99
C ARG A 114 0.55 -12.92 11.45
N HIS A 115 1.44 -12.00 11.78
CA HIS A 115 1.94 -11.76 13.13
C HIS A 115 1.19 -10.64 13.87
N GLN A 116 0.05 -10.20 13.32
CA GLN A 116 -0.78 -9.13 13.86
C GLN A 116 -0.08 -7.78 14.01
N VAL A 117 0.95 -7.55 13.20
CA VAL A 117 1.70 -6.29 13.16
C VAL A 117 1.01 -5.33 12.16
N PRO A 118 0.63 -4.12 12.58
CA PRO A 118 0.05 -3.12 11.69
C PRO A 118 1.03 -2.69 10.59
N VAL A 119 0.49 -2.50 9.39
CA VAL A 119 1.21 -2.14 8.17
C VAL A 119 0.78 -0.75 7.72
N VAL A 120 1.74 0.16 7.66
CA VAL A 120 1.54 1.49 7.09
C VAL A 120 2.00 1.48 5.63
N ILE A 121 1.03 1.54 4.71
CA ILE A 121 1.33 1.65 3.28
C ILE A 121 1.61 3.10 2.91
N ASP A 122 2.60 3.30 2.05
CA ASP A 122 3.11 4.60 1.62
C ASP A 122 2.23 5.19 0.49
N GLY A 123 2.76 5.23 -0.73
CA GLY A 123 2.09 5.75 -1.90
C GLY A 123 1.62 4.66 -2.86
N PHE A 124 1.38 5.07 -4.11
CA PHE A 124 0.70 4.28 -5.13
C PHE A 124 1.26 2.86 -5.37
N ILE A 125 2.58 2.70 -5.38
CA ILE A 125 3.23 1.40 -5.63
C ILE A 125 3.03 0.44 -4.45
N SER A 126 3.18 0.95 -3.22
CA SER A 126 2.91 0.17 -2.01
C SER A 126 1.46 -0.27 -1.94
N THR A 127 0.52 0.60 -2.32
CA THR A 127 -0.91 0.31 -2.38
C THR A 127 -1.23 -0.72 -3.47
N ALA A 128 -0.51 -0.73 -4.60
CA ALA A 128 -0.62 -1.81 -5.59
C ALA A 128 -0.16 -3.17 -5.02
N SER A 129 0.85 -3.18 -4.17
CA SER A 129 1.28 -4.37 -3.43
C SER A 129 0.21 -4.81 -2.42
N ALA A 130 -0.37 -3.85 -1.68
CA ALA A 130 -1.48 -4.11 -0.76
C ALA A 130 -2.71 -4.69 -1.45
N LEU A 131 -3.05 -4.25 -2.67
CA LEU A 131 -4.12 -4.85 -3.47
C LEU A 131 -3.86 -6.33 -3.73
N ILE A 132 -2.66 -6.70 -4.18
CA ILE A 132 -2.32 -8.11 -4.41
C ILE A 132 -2.44 -8.90 -3.10
N ALA A 133 -1.87 -8.38 -2.01
CA ALA A 133 -1.90 -9.03 -0.71
C ALA A 133 -3.34 -9.24 -0.21
N VAL A 134 -4.20 -8.24 -0.29
CA VAL A 134 -5.61 -8.32 0.16
C VAL A 134 -6.42 -9.27 -0.70
N ASN A 135 -6.16 -9.33 -2.02
CA ASN A 135 -6.84 -10.33 -2.86
C ASN A 135 -6.29 -11.75 -2.63
N LEU A 136 -5.06 -11.93 -2.12
CA LEU A 136 -4.56 -13.24 -1.66
C LEU A 136 -5.17 -13.65 -0.31
N ALA A 137 -5.33 -12.70 0.61
CA ALA A 137 -5.81 -12.93 1.96
C ALA A 137 -6.68 -11.74 2.43
N PRO A 138 -8.01 -11.78 2.25
CA PRO A 138 -8.89 -10.62 2.49
C PRO A 138 -8.83 -10.03 3.91
N LEU A 139 -8.59 -10.87 4.92
CA LEU A 139 -8.53 -10.46 6.32
C LEU A 139 -7.35 -9.54 6.65
N ILE A 140 -6.32 -9.46 5.81
CA ILE A 140 -5.17 -8.59 6.09
C ILE A 140 -5.52 -7.11 6.00
N LYS A 141 -6.64 -6.77 5.33
CA LYS A 141 -7.08 -5.40 5.13
C LYS A 141 -7.22 -4.64 6.46
N ASP A 142 -7.60 -5.32 7.52
CA ASP A 142 -7.80 -4.75 8.86
C ASP A 142 -6.48 -4.39 9.56
N TYR A 143 -5.34 -4.84 9.02
CA TYR A 143 -4.00 -4.49 9.49
C TYR A 143 -3.34 -3.37 8.69
N ILE A 144 -4.00 -2.89 7.62
CA ILE A 144 -3.42 -1.90 6.71
C ILE A 144 -3.91 -0.50 7.07
N PHE A 145 -2.97 0.45 7.14
CA PHE A 145 -3.21 1.87 7.30
C PHE A 145 -2.62 2.63 6.12
N ALA A 146 -3.43 3.40 5.40
CA ALA A 146 -2.96 4.24 4.31
C ALA A 146 -2.31 5.51 4.87
N ALA A 147 -1.00 5.68 4.68
CA ALA A 147 -0.29 6.83 5.24
C ALA A 147 -0.73 8.15 4.61
N HIS A 148 -0.72 8.22 3.28
CA HIS A 148 -1.00 9.46 2.59
C HIS A 148 -1.69 9.25 1.24
N LYS A 149 -2.35 10.29 0.76
CA LYS A 149 -2.84 10.36 -0.61
C LYS A 149 -1.70 10.82 -1.53
N SER A 150 -1.12 9.87 -2.26
CA SER A 150 -0.22 10.19 -3.37
C SER A 150 -0.88 11.03 -4.46
N LYS A 151 -0.08 11.88 -5.12
CA LYS A 151 -0.46 12.62 -6.33
C LYS A 151 -0.66 11.72 -7.56
N GLU A 152 -0.28 10.45 -7.50
CA GLU A 152 -0.53 9.51 -8.60
C GLU A 152 -2.03 9.28 -8.79
N LYS A 153 -2.50 9.48 -10.02
CA LYS A 153 -3.91 9.53 -10.39
C LYS A 153 -4.71 8.29 -9.96
N GLY A 154 -4.10 7.11 -10.04
CA GLY A 154 -4.74 5.85 -9.68
C GLY A 154 -4.81 5.57 -8.19
N HIS A 155 -4.18 6.38 -7.35
CA HIS A 155 -4.04 6.04 -5.95
C HIS A 155 -5.37 6.08 -5.20
N GLN A 156 -6.20 7.09 -5.44
CA GLN A 156 -7.53 7.17 -4.83
C GLN A 156 -8.38 5.95 -5.22
N ILE A 157 -8.34 5.53 -6.50
CA ILE A 157 -9.09 4.36 -6.98
C ILE A 157 -8.65 3.08 -6.25
N ALA A 158 -7.34 2.93 -6.01
CA ALA A 158 -6.80 1.80 -5.28
C ALA A 158 -7.20 1.82 -3.79
N LEU A 159 -7.18 3.00 -3.16
CA LEU A 159 -7.62 3.19 -1.77
C LEU A 159 -9.12 2.92 -1.61
N ASP A 160 -9.94 3.38 -2.54
CA ASP A 160 -11.39 3.14 -2.56
C ASP A 160 -11.71 1.64 -2.67
N TYR A 161 -10.99 0.91 -3.53
CA TYR A 161 -11.12 -0.55 -3.64
C TYR A 161 -10.74 -1.24 -2.33
N LEU A 162 -9.70 -0.76 -1.66
CA LEU A 162 -9.28 -1.27 -0.35
C LEU A 162 -10.18 -0.80 0.80
N ASN A 163 -11.12 0.13 0.57
CA ASN A 163 -11.86 0.85 1.62
C ASN A 163 -10.95 1.46 2.68
N GLN A 164 -9.86 2.09 2.24
CA GLN A 164 -8.86 2.72 3.09
C GLN A 164 -8.92 4.24 2.95
N SER A 165 -8.85 4.95 4.07
CA SER A 165 -8.77 6.41 4.10
C SER A 165 -7.35 6.84 4.44
N PRO A 166 -6.69 7.68 3.63
CA PRO A 166 -5.33 8.11 3.92
C PRO A 166 -5.29 9.07 5.11
N LEU A 167 -4.27 8.94 5.96
CA LEU A 167 -4.08 9.82 7.12
C LEU A 167 -3.68 11.26 6.72
N LEU A 168 -2.99 11.40 5.59
CA LEU A 168 -2.38 12.65 5.14
C LEU A 168 -2.73 12.96 3.67
N ASP A 169 -2.90 14.24 3.33
CA ASP A 169 -2.96 14.74 1.94
C ASP A 169 -1.98 15.90 1.79
N LEU A 170 -0.75 15.58 1.36
CA LEU A 170 0.40 16.49 1.34
C LEU A 170 1.01 16.64 -0.07
N ASP A 171 0.26 16.31 -1.12
CA ASP A 171 0.75 16.32 -2.52
C ASP A 171 2.02 15.48 -2.78
N MET A 172 2.31 14.51 -1.90
CA MET A 172 3.50 13.66 -1.96
C MET A 172 3.44 12.65 -3.12
N ARG A 173 4.60 12.34 -3.71
CA ARG A 173 4.74 11.38 -4.82
C ARG A 173 6.14 10.80 -4.97
N LEU A 174 6.96 10.84 -3.92
CA LEU A 174 8.33 10.35 -3.96
C LEU A 174 8.36 8.81 -3.95
N GLY A 175 7.57 8.20 -3.05
CA GLY A 175 7.68 6.76 -2.78
C GLY A 175 8.66 6.52 -1.63
N GLU A 176 9.42 5.42 -1.74
CA GLU A 176 10.51 5.06 -0.81
C GLU A 176 10.07 4.84 0.65
N GLY A 177 8.77 4.81 0.94
CA GLY A 177 8.26 4.67 2.31
C GLY A 177 8.21 5.99 3.08
N THR A 178 8.39 7.13 2.40
CA THR A 178 8.47 8.44 3.05
C THR A 178 7.15 8.87 3.70
N GLY A 179 6.02 8.65 3.04
CA GLY A 179 4.71 8.83 3.62
C GLY A 179 4.44 7.82 4.73
N ALA A 180 4.82 6.55 4.55
CA ALA A 180 4.69 5.54 5.61
C ALA A 180 5.43 5.94 6.90
N ALA A 181 6.65 6.47 6.80
CA ALA A 181 7.38 6.99 7.95
C ALA A 181 6.62 8.11 8.69
N LEU A 182 5.98 9.04 7.95
CA LEU A 182 5.11 10.06 8.55
C LEU A 182 3.87 9.44 9.19
N GLY A 183 3.24 8.48 8.52
CA GLY A 183 2.05 7.77 9.01
C GLY A 183 2.29 7.03 10.32
N ILE A 184 3.44 6.37 10.46
CA ILE A 184 3.83 5.70 11.71
C ILE A 184 3.84 6.68 12.89
N ASN A 185 4.36 7.89 12.70
CA ASN A 185 4.39 8.91 13.75
C ASN A 185 2.98 9.36 14.16
N LEU A 186 2.02 9.42 13.22
CA LEU A 186 0.62 9.73 13.55
C LEU A 186 -0.06 8.60 14.31
N LEU A 187 0.27 7.34 14.01
CA LEU A 187 -0.27 6.21 14.75
C LEU A 187 0.29 6.17 16.18
N ASP A 188 1.60 6.41 16.36
CA ASP A 188 2.20 6.57 17.69
C ASP A 188 1.58 7.75 18.47
N LEU A 189 1.33 8.88 17.80
CA LEU A 189 0.61 10.00 18.41
C LEU A 189 -0.78 9.59 18.90
N SER A 190 -1.54 8.81 18.11
CA SER A 190 -2.88 8.37 18.53
C SER A 190 -2.85 7.47 19.76
N LEU A 191 -1.84 6.59 19.86
CA LEU A 191 -1.62 5.77 21.05
C LEU A 191 -1.27 6.61 22.28
N LYS A 192 -0.43 7.64 22.12
CA LYS A 192 -0.09 8.57 23.20
C LYS A 192 -1.29 9.38 23.67
N LEU A 193 -2.15 9.83 22.74
CA LEU A 193 -3.39 10.51 23.10
C LEU A 193 -4.29 9.59 23.96
N LEU A 194 -4.40 8.32 23.60
CA LEU A 194 -5.23 7.37 24.35
C LEU A 194 -4.64 7.01 25.73
N THR A 195 -3.32 6.87 25.82
CA THR A 195 -2.65 6.28 27.00
C THR A 195 -2.03 7.30 27.95
N GLN A 196 -1.82 8.54 27.51
CA GLN A 196 -1.08 9.56 28.26
C GLN A 196 -1.87 10.85 28.48
N MET A 197 -3.02 11.05 27.84
CA MET A 197 -3.90 12.17 28.20
C MET A 197 -4.64 11.85 29.48
N ALA A 198 -4.65 12.83 30.40
CA ALA A 198 -5.48 12.76 31.59
C ALA A 198 -6.96 12.66 31.21
N THR A 199 -7.68 11.82 31.93
CA THR A 199 -9.15 11.78 31.90
C THR A 199 -9.72 13.09 32.48
N PHE A 200 -11.00 13.37 32.21
CA PHE A 200 -11.66 14.55 32.79
C PHE A 200 -11.60 14.58 34.32
N GLN A 201 -11.68 13.42 34.97
CA GLN A 201 -11.57 13.28 36.42
C GLN A 201 -10.16 13.64 36.92
N GLU A 202 -9.12 13.11 36.29
CA GLU A 202 -7.72 13.39 36.64
C GLU A 202 -7.35 14.85 36.39
N ALA A 203 -7.94 15.46 35.35
CA ALA A 203 -7.72 16.86 34.98
C ALA A 203 -8.60 17.85 35.77
N GLY A 204 -9.50 17.36 36.65
CA GLY A 204 -10.40 18.22 37.43
C GLY A 204 -11.41 19.00 36.58
N VAL A 205 -11.78 18.49 35.41
CA VAL A 205 -12.72 19.12 34.50
C VAL A 205 -14.14 18.71 34.88
N ALA A 206 -15.00 19.70 35.12
CA ALA A 206 -16.42 19.46 35.39
C ALA A 206 -17.08 18.77 34.19
N THR A 207 -17.77 17.66 34.43
CA THR A 207 -18.63 17.02 33.42
C THR A 207 -20.07 17.45 33.69
N GLU A 208 -20.86 17.72 32.64
CA GLU A 208 -22.24 18.29 32.73
C GLU A 208 -23.30 17.38 33.39
N LYS A 209 -22.93 16.48 34.30
CA LYS A 209 -23.88 15.68 35.08
C LYS A 209 -23.82 16.04 36.55
N GLU A 210 -24.34 17.22 36.86
CA GLU A 210 -24.94 17.56 38.16
C GLU A 210 -25.93 18.71 37.93
N SER A 211 -27.06 18.40 37.30
CA SER A 211 -28.30 19.17 37.44
C SER A 211 -29.40 18.17 37.83
N GLU A 212 -29.53 17.99 39.15
CA GLU A 212 -30.71 17.39 39.79
C GLU A 212 -31.97 18.27 39.59
#